data_AF-A0AA96V317-F1
#
_entry.id   AF-A0AA96V317-F1
#
_cell.length_a   1.000
_cell.length_b   1.000
_cell.length_c   1.000
_cell.angle_alpha   90.00
_cell.angle_beta   90.00
_cell.angle_gamma   90.00
#
_symmetry.space_group_name_H-M   'P 1'
#
loop_
_entity.id
_entity.type
_entity.pdbx_description
1 polymer ?
#
loop_
_entity_poly.entity_id
_entity_poly.type
_entity_poly.pdbx_seq_one_letter_code
_entity_poly.pdbx_strand_id
1 'polypeptide(L)'
;MKFKTWVERFIEEKEFNDMILVVQKNNDIHIVEMDIFIEMIENYSSIEKTDFKKIVIGYDFCNRNRNQFQSLFEQAAEKLL
;
A
#
# COMPACT_ATOMS: atom_id res chain seq x y z
N MET A 1 -17.89 -3.49 16.88
CA MET A 1 -17.63 -3.59 15.43
C MET A 1 -16.59 -2.52 15.09
N LYS A 2 -15.35 -2.89 14.75
CA LYS A 2 -14.35 -1.90 14.28
C LYS A 2 -14.77 -1.45 12.88
N PHE A 3 -14.80 -0.15 12.65
CA PHE A 3 -15.06 0.39 11.31
C PHE A 3 -13.81 0.20 10.46
N LYS A 4 -13.94 -0.49 9.33
CA LYS A 4 -12.85 -0.60 8.37
C LYS A 4 -12.50 0.76 7.79
N THR A 5 -11.22 1.10 7.73
CA THR A 5 -10.71 2.28 7.05
C THR A 5 -10.90 2.15 5.54
N TRP A 6 -10.79 3.27 4.83
CA TRP A 6 -10.92 3.28 3.38
C TRP A 6 -9.83 2.44 2.69
N VAL A 7 -8.64 2.33 3.31
CA VAL A 7 -7.52 1.51 2.82
C VAL A 7 -7.85 0.04 2.93
N GLU A 8 -8.32 -0.41 4.10
CA GLU A 8 -8.74 -1.79 4.34
C GLU A 8 -9.84 -2.21 3.34
N ARG A 9 -10.84 -1.35 3.11
CA ARG A 9 -11.89 -1.62 2.12
C ARG A 9 -11.35 -1.72 0.71
N PHE A 10 -10.45 -0.82 0.33
CA PHE A 10 -9.87 -0.83 -1.01
C PHE A 10 -9.05 -2.10 -1.25
N ILE A 11 -8.22 -2.52 -0.28
CA ILE A 11 -7.42 -3.74 -0.37
C ILE A 11 -8.31 -4.98 -0.51
N GLU A 12 -9.40 -5.05 0.26
CA GLU A 12 -10.38 -6.13 0.18
C GLU A 12 -11.11 -6.15 -1.18
N GLU A 13 -11.59 -5.00 -1.66
CA GLU A 13 -12.27 -4.88 -2.96
C GLU A 13 -11.39 -5.27 -4.15
N LYS A 14 -10.07 -5.13 -4.01
CA LYS A 14 -9.10 -5.49 -5.05
C LYS A 14 -8.41 -6.83 -4.82
N GLU A 15 -8.82 -7.58 -3.79
CA GLU A 15 -8.30 -8.91 -3.47
C GLU A 15 -6.78 -8.93 -3.21
N PHE A 16 -6.28 -7.92 -2.50
CA PHE A 16 -4.86 -7.78 -2.16
C PHE A 16 -4.48 -8.29 -0.76
N ASN A 17 -5.42 -8.92 -0.05
CA ASN A 17 -5.25 -9.34 1.34
C ASN A 17 -4.01 -10.22 1.57
N ASP A 18 -3.67 -11.10 0.62
CA ASP A 18 -2.54 -12.04 0.75
C ASP A 18 -1.27 -11.57 0.02
N MET A 19 -1.20 -10.28 -0.34
CA MET A 19 -0.08 -9.76 -1.11
C MET A 19 1.12 -9.45 -0.20
N ILE A 20 2.28 -9.95 -0.62
CA ILE A 20 3.57 -9.66 0.02
C ILE A 20 4.32 -8.67 -0.87
N LEU A 21 4.77 -7.56 -0.29
CA LEU A 21 5.60 -6.57 -0.93
C LEU A 21 7.06 -6.85 -0.58
N VAL A 22 7.92 -6.93 -1.60
CA VAL A 22 9.37 -7.08 -1.41
C VAL A 22 10.02 -5.75 -1.78
N VAL A 23 10.59 -5.08 -0.79
CA VAL A 23 11.12 -3.73 -0.92
C VAL A 23 12.62 -3.77 -0.70
N GLN A 24 13.40 -3.28 -1.65
CA GLN A 24 14.85 -3.17 -1.48
C GLN A 24 15.22 -1.72 -1.17
N LYS A 25 15.77 -1.47 0.02
CA LYS A 25 16.18 -0.14 0.46
C LYS A 25 17.56 -0.20 1.10
N ASN A 26 18.48 0.70 0.71
CA ASN A 26 19.82 0.79 1.29
C ASN A 26 20.63 -0.53 1.30
N ASN A 27 20.45 -1.39 0.28
CA ASN A 27 20.98 -2.76 0.18
C ASN A 27 20.34 -3.80 1.13
N ASP A 28 19.34 -3.43 1.90
CA ASP A 28 18.54 -4.34 2.70
C ASP A 28 17.25 -4.73 1.96
N ILE A 29 16.79 -5.97 2.18
CA ILE A 29 15.52 -6.49 1.67
C ILE A 29 14.53 -6.49 2.82
N HIS A 30 13.44 -5.75 2.64
CA HIS A 30 12.31 -5.71 3.54
C HIS A 30 11.14 -6.49 2.92
N ILE A 31 10.53 -7.35 3.72
CA ILE A 31 9.31 -8.06 3.35
C ILE A 31 8.19 -7.43 4.15
N VAL A 32 7.23 -6.82 3.45
CA VAL A 32 6.10 -6.12 4.05
C VAL A 32 4.82 -6.85 3.67
N GLU A 33 4.19 -7.46 4.66
CA GLU A 33 2.85 -8.04 4.52
C GLU A 33 1.80 -6.94 4.46
N MET A 34 0.69 -7.20 3.76
CA MET A 34 -0.35 -6.18 3.55
C MET A 34 -0.95 -5.65 4.86
N ASP A 35 -1.09 -6.51 5.88
CA ASP A 35 -1.56 -6.11 7.21
C ASP A 35 -0.61 -5.13 7.89
N ILE A 36 0.70 -5.41 7.86
CA ILE A 36 1.74 -4.51 8.37
C ILE A 36 1.72 -3.19 7.59
N PHE A 37 1.55 -3.27 6.27
CA PHE A 37 1.49 -2.10 5.42
C PHE A 37 0.29 -1.19 5.75
N ILE A 38 -0.88 -1.76 6.03
CA ILE A 38 -2.05 -1.02 6.50
C ILE A 38 -1.73 -0.30 7.81
N GLU A 39 -1.14 -0.99 8.78
CA GLU A 39 -0.73 -0.38 10.05
C GLU A 39 0.27 0.75 9.83
N MET A 40 1.22 0.60 8.91
CA MET A 40 2.17 1.66 8.56
C MET A 40 1.45 2.90 8.02
N ILE A 41 0.52 2.74 7.07
CA ILE A 41 -0.24 3.89 6.54
C ILE A 41 -1.08 4.57 7.63
N GLU A 42 -1.69 3.79 8.51
CA GLU A 42 -2.55 4.32 9.57
C GLU A 42 -1.78 5.14 10.61
N ASN A 43 -0.55 4.73 10.91
CA ASN A 43 0.34 5.40 11.86
C ASN A 43 1.10 6.60 11.27
N TYR A 44 1.07 6.79 9.94
CA TYR A 44 1.76 7.88 9.25
C TYR A 44 0.99 9.21 9.22
N SER A 45 1.72 10.31 8.92
CA SER A 45 1.17 11.68 8.92
C SER A 45 0.11 11.88 7.82
N SER A 46 -0.72 12.93 7.95
CA SER A 46 -1.80 13.22 7.00
C SER A 46 -1.32 13.53 5.57
N ILE A 47 -0.07 13.95 5.40
CA ILE A 47 0.54 14.24 4.09
C ILE A 47 0.86 12.93 3.37
N GLU A 48 1.44 11.96 4.07
CA GLU A 48 1.83 10.67 3.50
C GLU A 48 0.60 9.81 3.17
N LYS A 49 -0.48 9.95 3.94
CA LYS A 49 -1.81 9.41 3.60
C LYS A 49 -2.38 9.98 2.29
N THR A 50 -2.06 11.23 1.97
CA THR A 50 -2.50 11.88 0.73
C THR A 50 -1.75 11.33 -0.49
N ASP A 51 -0.44 11.13 -0.36
CA ASP A 51 0.35 10.54 -1.44
C ASP A 51 -0.03 9.09 -1.70
N PHE A 52 -0.36 8.34 -0.65
CA PHE A 52 -0.94 7.01 -0.78
C PHE A 52 -2.30 7.01 -1.49
N LYS A 53 -3.19 7.96 -1.16
CA LYS A 53 -4.46 8.13 -1.88
C LYS A 53 -4.26 8.38 -3.37
N LYS A 54 -3.26 9.17 -3.76
CA LYS A 54 -2.96 9.43 -5.19
C LYS A 54 -2.52 8.16 -5.90
N ILE A 55 -1.72 7.31 -5.25
CA ILE A 55 -1.30 6.00 -5.77
C ILE A 55 -2.52 5.10 -6.01
N VAL A 56 -3.40 4.99 -5.02
CA VAL A 56 -4.63 4.18 -5.11
C VAL A 56 -5.56 4.67 -6.22
N ILE A 57 -5.80 5.99 -6.30
CA ILE A 57 -6.60 6.59 -7.38
C ILE A 57 -5.96 6.33 -8.75
N GLY A 58 -4.63 6.46 -8.84
CA GLY A 58 -3.89 6.16 -10.07
C GLY A 58 -4.09 4.72 -10.54
N TYR A 59 -4.06 3.75 -9.62
CA TYR A 59 -4.34 2.35 -9.95
C TYR A 59 -5.74 2.13 -10.53
N ASP A 60 -6.77 2.75 -9.94
CA ASP A 60 -8.15 2.63 -10.41
C ASP A 60 -8.35 3.25 -11.79
N PHE A 61 -7.66 4.36 -12.09
CA PHE A 61 -7.69 5.01 -13.41
C PHE A 61 -6.87 4.29 -14.48
N CYS A 62 -5.74 3.65 -14.11
CA CYS A 62 -4.82 3.00 -15.05
C CYS A 62 -5.16 1.54 -15.37
N ASN A 63 -6.40 1.11 -15.15
CA ASN A 63 -6.93 -0.17 -15.64
C ASN A 63 -6.46 -1.44 -14.90
N ARG A 64 -6.27 -1.36 -13.58
CA ARG A 64 -6.25 -2.53 -12.66
C ARG A 64 -5.13 -3.56 -12.89
N ASN A 65 -3.93 -3.13 -13.28
CA ASN A 65 -2.81 -4.06 -13.38
C ASN A 65 -2.15 -4.30 -12.00
N ARG A 66 -2.35 -5.49 -11.41
CA ARG A 66 -1.78 -5.88 -10.11
C ARG A 66 -0.26 -5.71 -10.03
N ASN A 67 0.47 -5.86 -11.13
CA ASN A 67 1.92 -5.64 -11.14
C ASN A 67 2.28 -4.15 -11.03
N GLN A 68 1.46 -3.25 -11.58
CA GLN A 68 1.63 -1.81 -11.39
C GLN A 68 1.27 -1.40 -9.97
N PHE A 69 0.24 -2.02 -9.39
CA PHE A 69 -0.08 -1.85 -7.99
C PHE A 69 1.10 -2.20 -7.09
N GLN A 70 1.70 -3.37 -7.31
CA GLN A 70 2.88 -3.83 -6.57
C GLN A 70 4.01 -2.79 -6.62
N SER A 71 4.41 -2.36 -7.81
CA SER A 71 5.51 -1.41 -7.98
C SER A 71 5.23 -0.04 -7.35
N LEU A 72 3.99 0.44 -7.41
CA LEU A 72 3.61 1.70 -6.74
C LEU A 72 3.59 1.55 -5.22
N PHE A 73 3.22 0.37 -4.72
CA PHE A 73 3.19 0.07 -3.29
C PHE A 73 4.60 -0.18 -2.73
N GLU A 74 5.49 -0.78 -3.50
CA GLU A 74 6.92 -0.87 -3.17
C GLU A 74 7.52 0.53 -3.03
N GLN A 75 7.25 1.45 -3.97
CA GLN A 75 7.69 2.85 -3.88
C GLN A 75 7.09 3.59 -2.66
N ALA A 76 5.85 3.28 -2.29
CA ALA A 76 5.25 3.83 -1.07
C ALA A 76 5.96 3.28 0.17
N ALA A 77 6.12 1.97 0.27
CA ALA A 77 6.79 1.30 1.37
C ALA A 77 8.25 1.73 1.53
N GLU A 78 9.00 1.97 0.44
CA GLU A 78 10.36 2.56 0.49
C GLU A 78 10.40 3.90 1.21
N LYS A 79 9.34 4.72 1.10
CA LYS A 79 9.24 6.01 1.81
C LYS A 79 8.83 5.86 3.27
N LEU A 80 8.19 4.74 3.62
CA LEU A 80 7.70 4.45 4.97
C LEU A 80 8.70 3.65 5.83
N LEU A 81 9.64 2.94 5.19
CA LEU A 81 10.82 2.33 5.82
C LEU A 81 11.95 3.36 5.95
#